data_AF-A0A6A5ELA7-F1
#
_entry.id   AF-A0A6A5ELA7-F1
#
_cell.length_a   1.000
_cell.length_b   1.000
_cell.length_c   1.000
_cell.angle_alpha   90.00
_cell.angle_beta   90.00
_cell.angle_gamma   90.00
#
_symmetry.space_group_name_H-M   'P 1'
#
loop_
_entity.id
_entity.type
_entity.pdbx_description
1 polymer ?
#
loop_
_entity_poly.entity_id
_entity_poly.type
_entity_poly.pdbx_seq_one_letter_code
_entity_poly.pdbx_strand_id
1 'polypeptide(L)'
;MNRQCTLKIVEYREYKVHLYGTSTDDIDEVLKRGRMCIIDVEPHEEDFVELEEASRLMEAKYKQLFDSVLVNDEFTRTIISSIIQAAQHEPQWIPVSWSQTDE
;
A
#
# COMPACT_ATOMS: atom_id res chain seq x y z
N MET A 1 -15.26 -18.81 27.54
CA MET A 1 -14.61 -17.71 26.82
C MET A 1 -13.80 -18.30 25.67
N ASN A 2 -14.43 -18.55 24.52
CA ASN A 2 -13.72 -18.96 23.31
C ASN A 2 -13.56 -17.72 22.44
N ARG A 3 -12.37 -17.09 22.48
CA ARG A 3 -12.00 -16.19 21.40
C ARG A 3 -11.62 -17.08 20.22
N GLN A 4 -12.54 -17.20 19.28
CA GLN A 4 -12.23 -17.72 17.96
C GLN A 4 -11.33 -16.68 17.30
N CYS A 5 -10.01 -16.88 17.40
CA CYS A 5 -9.03 -16.07 16.69
C CYS A 5 -9.15 -16.40 15.21
N THR A 6 -10.08 -15.75 14.52
CA THR A 6 -10.07 -15.71 13.07
C THR A 6 -8.86 -14.88 12.69
N LEU A 7 -7.76 -15.55 12.31
CA LEU A 7 -6.61 -14.87 11.71
C LEU A 7 -7.11 -14.14 10.46
N LYS A 8 -7.18 -12.81 10.54
CA LYS A 8 -7.48 -11.93 9.41
C LYS A 8 -6.14 -11.58 8.79
N ILE A 9 -5.84 -12.23 7.67
CA ILE A 9 -4.58 -12.07 6.94
C ILE A 9 -4.91 -11.40 5.61
N VAL A 10 -4.13 -10.40 5.21
CA VAL A 10 -4.33 -9.69 3.94
C VAL A 10 -3.76 -10.50 2.77
N GLU A 11 -2.62 -11.16 2.99
CA GLU A 11 -1.95 -12.01 2.02
C GLU A 11 -1.18 -13.12 2.75
N TYR A 12 -1.14 -14.32 2.18
CA TYR A 12 -0.32 -15.41 2.67
C TYR A 12 0.49 -16.06 1.54
N ARG A 13 1.61 -16.68 1.88
CA ARG A 13 2.46 -17.49 0.99
C ARG A 13 2.95 -18.72 1.71
N GLU A 14 3.13 -19.81 0.97
CA GLU A 14 3.78 -21.01 1.47
C GLU A 14 5.26 -20.99 1.11
N TYR A 15 6.14 -21.16 2.10
CA TYR A 15 7.56 -21.34 1.89
C TYR A 15 8.08 -22.46 2.78
N LYS A 16 8.72 -23.47 2.18
CA LYS A 16 9.23 -24.67 2.88
C LYS A 16 8.18 -25.33 3.79
N VAL A 17 6.95 -25.52 3.30
CA VAL A 17 5.84 -26.17 4.04
C VAL A 17 5.34 -25.34 5.25
N HIS A 18 5.71 -24.06 5.33
CA HIS A 18 5.22 -23.13 6.35
C HIS A 18 4.45 -21.99 5.68
N LEU A 19 3.39 -21.56 6.34
CA LEU A 19 2.60 -20.41 5.92
C LEU A 19 3.18 -19.13 6.54
N TYR A 20 3.45 -18.15 5.68
CA TYR A 20 3.81 -16.79 6.08
C TYR A 20 2.74 -15.85 5.54
N GLY A 21 2.52 -14.73 6.22
CA GLY A 21 1.54 -13.76 5.75
C GLY A 21 1.55 -12.49 6.58
N THR A 22 0.78 -11.50 6.14
CA THR A 22 0.67 -10.21 6.79
C THR A 22 -0.66 -10.12 7.55
N SER A 23 -0.58 -10.06 8.88
CA SER A 23 -1.75 -9.92 9.75
C SER A 23 -2.34 -8.52 9.66
N THR A 24 -3.67 -8.40 9.67
CA THR A 24 -4.33 -7.10 9.80
C THR A 24 -4.01 -6.40 11.12
N ASP A 25 -3.72 -7.16 12.17
CA ASP A 25 -3.39 -6.61 13.49
C ASP A 25 -2.01 -5.92 13.47
N ASP A 26 -1.04 -6.47 12.73
CA ASP A 26 0.28 -5.87 12.56
C ASP A 26 0.19 -4.55 11.77
N ILE A 27 -0.68 -4.51 10.74
CA ILE A 27 -0.96 -3.30 9.97
C ILE A 27 -1.55 -2.22 10.87
N ASP A 28 -2.57 -2.56 11.67
CA ASP A 28 -3.22 -1.64 12.60
C ASP A 28 -2.22 -1.10 13.65
N GLU A 29 -1.30 -1.93 14.13
CA GLU A 29 -0.25 -1.49 15.05
C GLU A 29 0.72 -0.48 14.40
N VAL A 30 1.11 -0.70 13.15
CA VAL A 30 1.96 0.25 12.41
C VAL A 30 1.26 1.60 12.24
N LEU A 31 -0.02 1.59 11.87
CA LEU A 31 -0.85 2.79 11.71
C LEU A 31 -1.02 3.55 13.03
N LYS A 32 -1.29 2.86 14.14
CA LYS A 32 -1.40 3.47 15.48
C LYS A 32 -0.13 4.19 15.93
N ARG A 33 1.03 3.75 15.44
CA ARG A 33 2.33 4.40 15.71
C ARG A 33 2.59 5.61 14.81
N GLY A 34 1.63 5.99 13.95
CA GLY A 34 1.78 7.10 13.00
C GLY A 34 2.79 6.82 11.90
N ARG A 35 3.08 5.55 11.61
CA ARG A 35 4.02 5.15 10.56
C ARG A 35 3.26 4.66 9.32
N MET A 36 3.82 4.92 8.15
CA MET A 36 3.30 4.39 6.90
C MET A 36 3.65 2.91 6.77
N CYS A 37 2.67 2.08 6.40
CA CYS A 37 2.89 0.68 6.07
C CYS A 37 3.14 0.54 4.57
N ILE A 38 4.17 -0.21 4.18
CA ILE A 38 4.42 -0.61 2.79
C ILE A 38 4.17 -2.11 2.71
N ILE A 39 3.19 -2.52 1.91
CA ILE A 39 2.85 -3.92 1.70
C ILE A 39 3.30 -4.30 0.30
N ASP A 40 4.19 -5.27 0.23
CA ASP A 40 4.78 -5.79 -1.00
C ASP A 40 3.97 -7.02 -1.45
N VAL A 41 2.84 -6.76 -2.12
CA VAL A 41 1.96 -7.79 -2.67
C VAL A 41 2.40 -8.10 -4.09
N GLU A 42 2.79 -9.34 -4.36
CA GLU A 42 3.09 -9.78 -5.73
C GLU A 42 1.81 -10.37 -6.36
N PRO A 43 1.31 -9.79 -7.46
CA PRO A 43 0.08 -10.23 -8.11
C PRO A 43 0.25 -11.64 -8.69
N HIS A 44 -0.86 -12.39 -8.79
CA HIS A 44 -0.84 -13.65 -9.51
C HIS A 44 -0.79 -13.40 -11.02
N GLU A 45 -0.26 -14.35 -11.78
CA GLU A 45 -0.11 -14.18 -13.23
C GLU A 45 -1.43 -13.89 -13.95
N GLU A 46 -2.52 -14.48 -13.44
CA GLU A 46 -3.88 -14.33 -13.96
C GLU A 46 -4.41 -12.89 -13.79
N ASP A 47 -3.88 -12.14 -12.84
CA ASP A 47 -4.34 -10.78 -12.49
C ASP A 47 -3.65 -9.70 -13.35
N PHE A 48 -2.56 -10.02 -14.07
CA PHE A 48 -1.75 -8.99 -14.76
C PHE A 48 -2.54 -8.18 -15.79
N VAL A 49 -3.41 -8.83 -16.56
CA VAL A 49 -4.19 -8.15 -17.61
C VAL A 49 -5.17 -7.15 -17.00
N GLU A 50 -5.88 -7.56 -15.95
CA GLU A 50 -6.81 -6.69 -15.22
C GLU A 50 -6.06 -5.53 -14.54
N LEU A 51 -4.91 -5.84 -13.92
CA LEU A 51 -4.07 -4.85 -13.26
C LEU A 51 -3.53 -3.80 -14.25
N GLU A 52 -3.12 -4.21 -15.45
CA GLU A 52 -2.65 -3.28 -16.49
C GLU A 52 -3.77 -2.35 -16.95
N GLU A 53 -4.97 -2.89 -17.20
CA GLU A 53 -6.12 -2.09 -17.62
C GLU A 53 -6.55 -1.12 -16.51
N ALA A 54 -6.62 -1.58 -15.27
CA ALA A 54 -6.92 -0.74 -14.11
C ALA A 54 -5.88 0.39 -13.94
N SER A 55 -4.60 0.07 -14.10
CA SER A 55 -3.50 1.06 -14.06
C SER A 55 -3.68 2.13 -15.13
N ARG A 56 -3.95 1.73 -16.37
CA ARG A 56 -4.16 2.64 -17.49
C ARG A 56 -5.36 3.58 -17.26
N LEU A 57 -6.46 3.04 -16.76
CA LEU A 57 -7.67 3.81 -16.46
C LEU A 57 -7.45 4.79 -15.30
N MET A 58 -6.73 4.37 -14.25
CA MET A 58 -6.41 5.21 -13.11
C MET A 58 -5.54 6.39 -13.53
N GLU A 59 -4.50 6.15 -14.34
CA GLU A 59 -3.67 7.21 -14.87
C GLU A 59 -4.48 8.16 -15.76
N ALA A 60 -5.26 7.64 -16.72
CA ALA A 60 -6.04 8.49 -17.63
C ALA A 60 -7.03 9.42 -16.90
N LYS A 61 -7.58 8.98 -15.76
CA LYS A 61 -8.60 9.72 -15.02
C LYS A 61 -8.04 10.64 -13.92
N TYR A 62 -6.98 10.22 -13.25
CA TYR A 62 -6.53 10.84 -11.99
C TYR A 62 -5.06 11.27 -11.99
N LYS A 63 -4.34 11.20 -13.12
CA LYS A 63 -2.91 11.57 -13.22
C LYS A 63 -2.58 12.94 -12.65
N GLN A 64 -3.49 13.91 -12.71
CA GLN A 64 -3.32 15.24 -12.12
C GLN A 64 -3.18 15.24 -10.58
N LEU A 65 -3.52 14.14 -9.92
CA LEU A 65 -3.44 13.97 -8.46
C LEU A 65 -2.16 13.26 -8.02
N PHE A 66 -1.30 12.83 -8.95
CA PHE A 66 -0.10 12.06 -8.63
C PHE A 66 1.10 12.99 -8.42
N ASP A 67 1.71 12.92 -7.25
CA ASP A 67 2.99 13.59 -6.98
C ASP A 67 4.16 12.90 -7.68
N SER A 68 4.06 11.59 -7.94
CA SER A 68 5.10 10.79 -8.58
C SER A 68 4.52 9.56 -9.28
N VAL A 69 5.15 9.13 -10.38
CA VAL A 69 4.82 7.89 -11.10
C VAL A 69 6.08 7.04 -11.15
N LEU A 70 5.97 5.79 -10.69
CA LEU A 70 7.07 4.84 -10.65
C LEU A 70 6.81 3.73 -11.66
N VAL A 71 7.81 3.43 -12.47
CA VAL A 71 7.79 2.27 -13.37
C VAL A 71 8.34 1.10 -12.57
N ASN A 72 7.60 -0.02 -12.53
CA ASN A 72 7.99 -1.22 -11.80
C ASN A 72 9.26 -1.85 -12.41
N ASP A 73 10.41 -1.43 -11.89
CA ASP A 73 11.76 -1.84 -12.26
C ASP A 73 12.54 -2.36 -11.03
N GLU A 74 13.79 -2.79 -11.24
CA GLU A 74 14.62 -3.38 -10.18
C GLU A 74 14.87 -2.43 -9.00
N PHE A 75 14.82 -1.10 -9.20
CA PHE A 75 15.14 -0.09 -8.19
C PHE A 75 13.91 0.49 -7.49
N THR A 76 12.71 0.08 -7.91
CA THR A 76 11.44 0.64 -7.43
C THR A 76 11.33 0.62 -5.90
N ARG A 77 11.80 -0.44 -5.24
CA ARG A 77 11.79 -0.55 -3.76
C ARG A 77 12.60 0.57 -3.09
N THR A 78 13.79 0.90 -3.61
CA THR A 78 14.66 1.94 -3.05
C THR A 78 14.08 3.33 -3.29
N ILE A 79 13.48 3.54 -4.46
CA ILE A 79 12.88 4.83 -4.82
C ILE A 79 11.61 5.09 -3.98
N ILE A 80 10.75 4.07 -3.80
CA ILE A 80 9.58 4.15 -2.92
C ILE A 80 9.99 4.56 -1.51
N SER A 81 11.04 3.94 -0.95
CA SER A 81 11.52 4.29 0.39
C SER A 81 11.95 5.76 0.48
N SER A 82 12.63 6.27 -0.54
CA SER A 82 13.08 7.66 -0.59
C SER A 82 11.90 8.64 -0.67
N ILE A 83 10.91 8.37 -1.54
CA ILE A 83 9.72 9.20 -1.70
C ILE A 83 8.89 9.21 -0.41
N ILE A 84 8.71 8.05 0.23
CA ILE A 84 7.95 7.94 1.48
C ILE A 84 8.67 8.68 2.62
N GLN A 85 9.99 8.59 2.70
CA GLN A 85 10.75 9.34 3.70
C GLN A 85 10.59 10.85 3.50
N ALA A 86 10.68 11.34 2.25
CA ALA A 86 10.42 12.74 1.95
C ALA A 86 8.98 13.13 2.36
N ALA A 87 7.99 12.33 1.98
CA ALA A 87 6.58 12.56 2.34
C ALA A 87 6.31 12.57 3.85
N GLN A 88 7.04 11.79 4.64
CA GLN A 88 6.87 11.72 6.09
C GLN A 88 7.56 12.87 6.85
N HIS A 89 8.63 13.44 6.30
CA HIS A 89 9.46 14.42 7.00
C HIS A 89 9.28 15.85 6.48
N GLU A 90 8.80 16.01 5.25
CA GLU A 90 8.59 17.32 4.63
C GLU A 90 7.12 17.75 4.71
N PRO A 91 6.84 19.05 4.92
CA PRO A 91 5.48 19.56 4.83
C PRO A 91 4.90 19.34 3.43
N GLN A 92 3.74 18.69 3.34
CA GLN A 92 3.05 18.45 2.06
C GLN A 92 1.94 19.47 1.80
N TRP A 93 1.77 19.86 0.53
CA TRP A 93 0.64 20.67 0.08
C TRP A 93 -0.59 19.79 -0.12
N ILE A 94 -1.63 19.99 0.69
CA ILE A 94 -2.93 19.34 0.49
C ILE A 94 -3.94 20.36 -0.05
N PRO A 95 -4.88 19.95 -0.91
CA PRO A 95 -6.05 20.77 -1.22
C PRO A 95 -6.78 21.19 0.07
N VAL A 96 -7.23 22.45 0.14
CA VAL A 96 -7.97 22.98 1.31
C VAL A 96 -9.24 22.16 1.62
N SER A 97 -9.81 21.49 0.61
CA SER A 97 -10.93 20.57 0.79
C SER A 97 -10.58 19.31 1.59
N TRP A 98 -9.31 18.91 1.68
CA TRP A 98 -8.89 17.69 2.40
C TRP A 98 -8.73 17.92 3.91
N SER A 99 -8.62 19.17 4.35
CA SER A 99 -8.59 19.52 5.77
C SER A 99 -9.98 19.77 6.36
N GLN A 100 -11.05 19.64 5.56
CA GLN A 100 -12.41 19.76 6.08
C GLN A 100 -12.78 18.46 6.78
N THR A 101 -12.65 18.44 8.10
CA THR A 101 -13.45 17.53 8.92
C THR A 101 -14.87 18.04 8.85
N ASP A 102 -15.78 17.26 8.27
CA ASP A 102 -17.21 17.58 8.28
C ASP A 102 -17.64 17.86 9.73
N GLU A 103 -17.92 19.14 10.05
CA GLU A 103 -18.68 19.55 11.24
C GLU A 103 -20.18 19.43 10.97
#